data_AF-A0A4Q6ANL0-F1
#
_entry.id   AF-A0A4Q6ANL0-F1
#
_cell.length_a   1.000
_cell.length_b   1.000
_cell.length_c   1.000
_cell.angle_alpha   90.00
_cell.angle_beta   90.00
_cell.angle_gamma   90.00
#
_symmetry.space_group_name_H-M   'P 1'
#
loop_
_entity.id
_entity.type
_entity.pdbx_description
1 polymer ?
#
loop_
_entity_poly.entity_id
_entity_poly.type
_entity_poly.pdbx_seq_one_letter_code
_entity_poly.pdbx_strand_id
1 'polypeptide(L)'
;MSQDFYQEVTKLRELGRPFAVATVIAVRGSASAKPGSKAIINEDGKNVWGWVGGGCAETFVAKNAVEAMSEGQTRIVQADLDDEVFGLGMPCGGVMDIFIDPQHPPLALTITTSSQSEKALRHLAETLNFQPEIQRISEKARWSSIEQAIYDLAEAIAMQRACDFDHMRNTRGIPLGEEKPSIEARVPELLIVGSSRITEELAKFA
;
A
#
# COMPACT_ATOMS: atom_id res chain seq x y z
N MET A 1 9.03 -2.14 21.37
CA MET A 1 7.85 -1.55 20.69
C MET A 1 8.07 -1.38 19.19
N SER A 2 9.01 -0.55 18.68
CA SER A 2 9.20 -0.44 17.22
C SER A 2 9.78 -1.70 16.58
N GLN A 3 10.75 -2.36 17.23
CA GLN A 3 11.35 -3.59 16.70
C GLN A 3 10.32 -4.72 16.57
N ASP A 4 9.46 -4.88 17.57
CA ASP A 4 8.43 -5.93 17.62
C ASP A 4 7.36 -5.74 16.53
N PHE A 5 7.06 -4.48 16.15
CA PHE A 5 6.15 -4.16 15.06
C PHE A 5 6.69 -4.64 13.71
N TYR A 6 7.92 -4.23 13.36
CA TYR A 6 8.51 -4.57 12.07
C TYR A 6 8.74 -6.08 11.92
N GLN A 7 9.02 -6.78 13.03
CA GLN A 7 9.12 -8.23 13.03
C GLN A 7 7.78 -8.90 12.67
N GLU A 8 6.67 -8.46 13.26
CA GLU A 8 5.35 -9.04 12.95
C GLU A 8 4.91 -8.72 11.52
N VAL A 9 5.15 -7.50 11.04
CA VAL A 9 4.92 -7.12 9.62
C VAL A 9 5.73 -8.01 8.68
N THR A 10 7.01 -8.24 8.97
CA THR A 10 7.87 -9.08 8.14
C THR A 10 7.37 -10.52 8.11
N LYS A 11 7.03 -11.08 9.28
CA LYS A 11 6.46 -12.43 9.39
C LYS A 11 5.17 -12.59 8.60
N LEU A 12 4.26 -11.61 8.66
CA LEU A 12 3.00 -11.67 7.90
C LEU A 12 3.23 -11.58 6.38
N ARG A 13 4.19 -10.75 5.95
CA ARG A 13 4.62 -10.69 4.54
C ARG A 13 5.19 -12.03 4.07
N GLU A 14 6.03 -12.68 4.87
CA GLU A 14 6.60 -13.99 4.56
C GLU A 14 5.54 -15.10 4.48
N LEU A 15 4.47 -15.00 5.28
CA LEU A 15 3.33 -15.91 5.20
C LEU A 15 2.46 -15.70 3.96
N GLY A 16 2.68 -14.62 3.20
CA GLY A 16 1.94 -14.33 1.96
C GLY A 16 0.45 -14.07 2.17
N ARG A 17 0.00 -13.76 3.39
CA ARG A 17 -1.39 -13.45 3.70
C ARG A 17 -1.61 -11.94 3.75
N PRO A 18 -2.69 -11.41 3.17
CA PRO A 18 -3.09 -10.01 3.35
C PRO A 18 -3.27 -9.63 4.83
N PHE A 19 -2.88 -8.41 5.15
CA PHE A 19 -3.13 -7.78 6.45
C PHE A 19 -3.20 -6.26 6.25
N ALA A 20 -3.71 -5.52 7.23
CA ALA A 20 -3.69 -4.06 7.22
C ALA A 20 -2.97 -3.53 8.45
N VAL A 21 -2.21 -2.45 8.28
CA VAL A 21 -1.67 -1.67 9.38
C VAL A 21 -2.59 -0.49 9.64
N ALA A 22 -3.23 -0.49 10.80
CA ALA A 22 -3.99 0.64 11.30
C ALA A 22 -3.08 1.52 12.16
N THR A 23 -3.06 2.83 11.90
CA THR A 23 -2.31 3.81 12.69
C THR A 23 -3.21 4.97 13.08
N VAL A 24 -3.31 5.27 14.37
CA VAL A 24 -3.96 6.50 14.83
C VAL A 24 -3.09 7.68 14.42
N ILE A 25 -3.63 8.59 13.62
CA ILE A 25 -2.90 9.75 13.07
C ILE A 25 -3.28 11.06 13.75
N ALA A 26 -4.52 11.17 14.25
CA ALA A 26 -4.96 12.33 15.02
C ALA A 26 -5.98 11.91 16.09
N VAL A 27 -6.00 12.68 17.18
CA VAL A 27 -6.97 12.53 18.26
C VAL A 27 -7.47 13.92 18.65
N ARG A 28 -8.79 14.09 18.74
CA ARG A 28 -9.44 15.30 19.24
C ARG A 28 -10.31 14.92 20.43
N GLY A 29 -10.23 15.67 21.52
CA GLY A 29 -10.90 15.29 22.77
C GLY A 29 -10.21 14.12 23.47
N SER A 30 -10.98 13.27 24.13
CA SER A 30 -10.45 12.17 24.93
C SER A 30 -10.59 10.82 24.22
N ALA A 31 -9.46 10.15 24.02
CA ALA A 31 -9.40 8.80 23.47
C ALA A 31 -8.32 7.99 24.20
N SER A 32 -8.52 6.67 24.24
CA SER A 32 -7.61 5.75 24.94
C SER A 32 -6.29 5.56 24.19
N ALA A 33 -6.33 5.60 22.86
CA ALA A 33 -5.15 5.55 22.00
C ALA A 33 -4.57 6.95 21.75
N LYS A 34 -3.32 7.01 21.32
CA LYS A 34 -2.61 8.26 21.03
C LYS A 34 -2.17 8.27 19.57
N PRO A 35 -1.91 9.45 18.97
CA PRO A 35 -1.24 9.51 17.68
C PRO A 35 0.03 8.66 17.68
N GLY A 36 0.19 7.83 16.66
CA GLY A 36 1.27 6.83 16.55
C GLY A 36 0.93 5.45 17.13
N SER A 37 -0.18 5.28 17.84
CA SER A 37 -0.71 3.95 18.19
C SER A 37 -0.97 3.15 16.91
N LYS A 38 -0.52 1.88 16.88
CA LYS A 38 -0.61 1.00 15.71
C LYS A 38 -1.24 -0.33 16.08
N ALA A 39 -2.02 -0.88 15.17
CA ALA A 39 -2.49 -2.26 15.22
C ALA A 39 -2.30 -2.94 13.85
N ILE A 40 -2.16 -4.26 13.85
CA ILE A 40 -2.15 -5.07 12.65
C ILE A 40 -3.42 -5.92 12.65
N ILE A 41 -4.23 -5.78 11.60
CA ILE A 41 -5.46 -6.54 11.41
C ILE A 41 -5.23 -7.54 10.28
N ASN A 42 -5.48 -8.82 10.52
CA ASN A 42 -5.37 -9.84 9.46
C ASN A 42 -6.62 -9.86 8.55
N GLU A 43 -6.57 -10.62 7.46
CA GLU A 43 -7.70 -10.78 6.52
C GLU A 43 -9.02 -11.25 7.15
N ASP A 44 -8.96 -11.93 8.30
CA ASP A 44 -10.15 -12.37 9.05
C ASP A 44 -10.74 -11.26 9.95
N GLY A 45 -10.20 -10.03 9.89
CA GLY A 45 -10.60 -8.90 10.73
C GLY A 45 -10.07 -8.98 12.17
N LYS A 46 -9.17 -9.91 12.47
CA LYS A 46 -8.61 -10.09 13.82
C LYS A 46 -7.40 -9.19 14.03
N ASN A 47 -7.37 -8.47 15.15
CA ASN A 47 -6.17 -7.80 15.62
C ASN A 47 -5.13 -8.84 16.07
N VAL A 48 -4.00 -8.88 15.38
CA VAL A 48 -2.89 -9.83 15.64
C VAL A 48 -1.71 -9.19 16.34
N TRP A 49 -1.65 -7.85 16.39
CA TRP A 49 -0.57 -7.13 17.04
C TRP A 49 -0.97 -5.69 17.34
N GLY A 50 -0.55 -5.17 18.49
CA GLY A 50 -0.73 -3.76 18.82
C GLY A 50 -2.19 -3.40 19.14
N TRP A 51 -2.46 -2.10 19.11
CA TRP A 51 -3.71 -1.54 19.60
C TRP A 51 -3.93 -0.12 19.09
N VAL A 52 -5.17 0.18 18.70
CA VAL A 52 -5.62 1.51 18.21
C VAL A 52 -6.83 2.04 18.99
N GLY A 53 -7.15 1.41 20.12
CA GLY A 53 -8.40 1.62 20.86
C GLY A 53 -9.07 0.28 21.16
N GLY A 54 -9.82 0.20 22.26
CA GLY A 54 -10.51 -1.02 22.67
C GLY A 54 -11.99 -1.01 22.28
N GLY A 55 -12.61 -2.19 22.24
CA GLY A 55 -14.05 -2.33 22.06
C GLY A 55 -14.52 -1.90 20.67
N CYS A 56 -15.34 -0.85 20.63
CA CYS A 56 -16.02 -0.39 19.42
C CYS A 56 -15.04 0.20 18.39
N ALA A 57 -14.01 0.92 18.84
CA ALA A 57 -12.96 1.43 17.95
C ALA A 57 -12.21 0.28 17.25
N GLU A 58 -11.90 -0.80 17.98
CA GLU A 58 -11.23 -1.97 17.42
C GLU A 58 -12.10 -2.67 16.37
N THR A 59 -13.40 -2.81 16.64
CA THR A 59 -14.37 -3.42 15.71
C THR A 59 -14.55 -2.56 14.45
N PHE A 60 -14.64 -1.24 14.61
CA PHE A 60 -14.75 -0.29 13.50
C PHE A 60 -13.51 -0.31 12.61
N VAL A 61 -12.32 -0.30 13.22
CA VAL A 61 -11.06 -0.39 12.48
C VAL A 61 -10.93 -1.74 11.79
N ALA A 62 -11.29 -2.84 12.46
CA ALA A 62 -11.26 -4.17 11.87
C ALA A 62 -12.12 -4.28 10.60
N LYS A 63 -13.36 -3.77 10.65
CA LYS A 63 -14.24 -3.74 9.48
C LYS A 63 -13.63 -2.95 8.32
N ASN A 64 -13.17 -1.73 8.59
CA ASN A 64 -12.57 -0.88 7.56
C ASN A 64 -11.24 -1.44 7.03
N ALA A 65 -10.48 -2.17 7.85
CA ALA A 65 -9.27 -2.87 7.45
C ALA A 65 -9.57 -3.99 6.44
N VAL A 66 -10.59 -4.81 6.70
CA VAL A 66 -11.04 -5.86 5.78
C VAL A 66 -11.51 -5.27 4.45
N GLU A 67 -12.29 -4.19 4.49
CA GLU A 67 -12.73 -3.51 3.28
C GLU A 67 -11.56 -2.87 2.51
N ALA A 68 -10.62 -2.21 3.19
CA ALA A 68 -9.42 -1.65 2.58
C ALA A 68 -8.56 -2.71 1.87
N MET A 69 -8.40 -3.89 2.51
CA MET A 69 -7.73 -5.03 1.87
C MET A 69 -8.53 -5.56 0.68
N SER A 70 -9.86 -5.67 0.78
CA SER A 70 -10.67 -6.13 -0.35
C SER A 70 -10.57 -5.22 -1.58
N GLU A 71 -10.41 -3.92 -1.37
CA GLU A 71 -10.30 -2.92 -2.45
C GLU A 71 -8.85 -2.67 -2.89
N GLY A 72 -7.87 -3.11 -2.10
CA GLY A 72 -6.46 -2.77 -2.32
C GLY A 72 -6.16 -1.28 -2.16
N GLN A 73 -6.99 -0.53 -1.43
CA GLN A 73 -6.89 0.92 -1.28
C GLN A 73 -6.70 1.34 0.17
N THR A 74 -5.78 2.29 0.38
CA THR A 74 -5.58 2.92 1.68
C THR A 74 -6.80 3.76 2.07
N ARG A 75 -7.05 3.91 3.37
CA ARG A 75 -8.19 4.69 3.88
C ARG A 75 -7.78 5.52 5.08
N ILE A 76 -8.42 6.68 5.24
CA ILE A 76 -8.46 7.41 6.50
C ILE A 76 -9.90 7.34 7.00
N VAL A 77 -10.09 6.79 8.18
CA VAL A 77 -11.40 6.62 8.79
C VAL A 77 -11.46 7.38 10.09
N GLN A 78 -12.61 7.99 10.36
CA GLN A 78 -12.86 8.73 11.58
C GLN A 78 -13.72 7.88 12.51
N ALA A 79 -13.19 7.57 13.69
CA ALA A 79 -13.93 6.90 14.77
C ALA A 79 -14.41 7.97 15.76
N ASP A 80 -15.70 8.23 15.78
CA ASP A 80 -16.36 9.05 16.79
C ASP A 80 -16.62 8.20 18.05
N LEU A 81 -16.06 8.58 19.19
CA LEU A 81 -16.20 7.85 20.45
C LEU A 81 -17.34 8.39 21.33
N ASP A 82 -18.08 9.38 20.84
CA ASP A 82 -19.25 10.00 21.48
C ASP A 82 -20.59 9.53 20.90
N ASP A 83 -20.57 8.97 19.69
CA ASP A 83 -21.79 8.56 18.99
C ASP A 83 -22.40 7.27 19.60
N GLU A 84 -23.70 7.31 19.90
CA GLU A 84 -24.49 6.18 20.41
C GLU A 84 -24.52 4.99 19.45
N VAL A 85 -24.11 5.19 18.19
CA VAL A 85 -23.89 4.14 17.18
C VAL A 85 -22.94 3.04 17.68
N PHE A 86 -22.07 3.36 18.65
CA PHE A 86 -21.15 2.42 19.29
C PHE A 86 -21.67 1.81 20.60
N GLY A 87 -22.90 2.09 21.02
CA GLY A 87 -23.66 1.28 21.99
C GLY A 87 -23.08 1.13 23.40
N LEU A 88 -22.38 2.13 23.95
CA LEU A 88 -21.85 2.08 25.31
C LEU A 88 -22.22 3.33 26.11
N GLY A 89 -22.90 3.13 27.25
CA GLY A 89 -23.38 4.18 28.15
C GLY A 89 -22.31 4.97 28.91
N MET A 90 -21.09 5.13 28.37
CA MET A 90 -20.05 6.04 28.87
C MET A 90 -19.20 6.54 27.67
N PRO A 91 -19.56 7.68 27.06
CA PRO A 91 -18.79 8.27 25.95
C PRO A 91 -17.41 8.71 26.42
N CYS A 92 -16.37 8.41 25.62
CA CYS A 92 -14.99 8.79 25.95
C CYS A 92 -14.72 10.29 25.72
N GLY A 93 -15.58 11.01 25.00
CA GLY A 93 -15.49 12.46 24.79
C GLY A 93 -14.59 12.85 23.62
N GLY A 94 -14.41 12.03 22.58
CA GLY A 94 -13.39 12.28 21.57
C GLY A 94 -13.53 11.55 20.24
N VAL A 95 -12.71 11.97 19.28
CA VAL A 95 -12.68 11.48 17.90
C VAL A 95 -11.26 11.11 17.53
N MET A 96 -11.09 9.97 16.84
CA MET A 96 -9.80 9.53 16.31
C MET A 96 -9.84 9.45 14.79
N ASP A 97 -8.81 9.99 14.14
CA ASP A 97 -8.54 9.72 12.73
C ASP A 97 -7.54 8.56 12.66
N ILE A 98 -7.90 7.49 11.94
CA ILE A 98 -7.09 6.28 11.78
C ILE A 98 -6.76 6.08 10.31
N PHE A 99 -5.46 6.03 10.00
CA PHE A 99 -4.97 5.61 8.70
C PHE A 99 -4.90 4.08 8.63
N ILE A 100 -5.45 3.50 7.58
CA ILE A 100 -5.48 2.07 7.31
C ILE A 100 -4.71 1.83 6.01
N ASP A 101 -3.63 1.06 6.14
CA ASP A 101 -2.72 0.71 5.06
C ASP A 101 -2.81 -0.80 4.77
N PRO A 102 -3.56 -1.23 3.73
CA PRO A 102 -3.65 -2.63 3.36
C PRO A 102 -2.32 -3.09 2.73
N GLN A 103 -1.89 -4.28 3.12
CA GLN A 103 -0.68 -4.92 2.67
C GLN A 103 -1.06 -6.24 2.00
N HIS A 104 -0.67 -6.38 0.73
CA HIS A 104 -0.91 -7.57 -0.06
C HIS A 104 0.38 -8.35 -0.29
N PRO A 105 0.30 -9.68 -0.44
CA PRO A 105 1.43 -10.43 -0.96
C PRO A 105 1.86 -9.86 -2.32
N PRO A 106 3.17 -9.87 -2.63
CA PRO A 106 3.65 -9.44 -3.94
C PRO A 106 2.96 -10.23 -5.06
N LEU A 107 2.60 -9.55 -6.14
CA LEU A 107 2.03 -10.21 -7.31
C LEU A 107 3.12 -10.96 -8.06
N ALA A 108 2.86 -12.20 -8.45
CA ALA A 108 3.78 -12.94 -9.32
C ALA A 108 3.88 -12.26 -10.69
N LEU A 109 5.11 -12.02 -11.13
CA LEU A 109 5.39 -11.38 -12.42
C LEU A 109 6.39 -12.23 -13.20
N THR A 110 5.97 -12.79 -14.32
CA THR A 110 6.90 -13.45 -15.24
C THR A 110 7.59 -12.40 -16.10
N ILE A 111 8.93 -12.37 -16.08
CA ILE A 111 9.74 -11.47 -16.90
C ILE A 111 10.60 -12.29 -17.84
N THR A 112 10.45 -12.06 -19.14
CA THR A 112 11.26 -12.72 -20.16
C THR A 112 12.46 -11.85 -20.53
N THR A 113 13.69 -12.28 -20.20
CA THR A 113 14.89 -11.45 -20.43
C THR A 113 16.15 -12.28 -20.70
N SER A 114 17.18 -11.63 -21.25
CA SER A 114 18.55 -12.15 -21.28
C SER A 114 19.28 -11.94 -19.93
N SER A 115 20.44 -12.58 -19.75
CA SER A 115 21.24 -12.54 -18.52
C SER A 115 21.73 -11.15 -18.12
N GLN A 116 21.98 -10.25 -19.08
CA GLN A 116 22.53 -8.91 -18.82
C GLN A 116 21.55 -7.97 -18.10
N SER A 117 20.25 -8.05 -18.41
CA SER A 117 19.23 -7.15 -17.86
C SER A 117 18.47 -7.73 -16.67
N GLU A 118 18.65 -9.03 -16.38
CA GLU A 118 17.94 -9.75 -15.33
C GLU A 118 18.05 -9.07 -13.97
N LYS A 119 19.26 -8.68 -13.56
CA LYS A 119 19.48 -8.09 -12.23
C LYS A 119 18.73 -6.76 -12.06
N ALA A 120 18.72 -5.92 -13.09
CA ALA A 120 18.03 -4.64 -13.05
C ALA A 120 16.50 -4.83 -13.05
N LEU A 121 15.98 -5.72 -13.89
CA LEU A 121 14.55 -6.01 -13.98
C LEU A 121 14.00 -6.65 -12.70
N ARG A 122 14.73 -7.61 -12.11
CA ARG A 122 14.38 -8.17 -10.80
C ARG A 122 14.31 -7.10 -9.73
N HIS A 123 15.35 -6.27 -9.64
CA HIS A 123 15.40 -5.21 -8.64
C HIS A 123 14.25 -4.20 -8.78
N LEU A 124 13.92 -3.81 -10.02
CA LEU A 124 12.77 -2.94 -10.29
C LEU A 124 11.44 -3.61 -9.90
N ALA A 125 11.22 -4.87 -10.29
CA ALA A 125 10.01 -5.61 -9.95
C ALA A 125 9.84 -5.76 -8.44
N GLU A 126 10.90 -6.16 -7.72
CA GLU A 126 10.90 -6.27 -6.26
C GLU A 126 10.63 -4.92 -5.57
N THR A 127 11.22 -3.84 -6.07
CA THR A 127 10.99 -2.47 -5.56
C THR A 127 9.52 -2.04 -5.73
N LEU A 128 8.87 -2.51 -6.78
CA LEU A 128 7.46 -2.26 -7.09
C LEU A 128 6.52 -3.29 -6.43
N ASN A 129 7.02 -4.11 -5.50
CA ASN A 129 6.27 -5.13 -4.77
C ASN A 129 5.70 -6.25 -5.67
N PHE A 130 6.46 -6.66 -6.69
CA PHE A 130 6.23 -7.88 -7.47
C PHE A 130 7.20 -9.00 -7.05
N GLN A 131 6.78 -10.25 -7.26
CA GLN A 131 7.61 -11.45 -7.15
C GLN A 131 8.04 -11.90 -8.55
N PRO A 132 9.26 -11.55 -9.02
CA PRO A 132 9.68 -11.82 -10.39
C PRO A 132 10.11 -13.29 -10.62
N GLU A 133 9.44 -13.96 -11.55
CA GLU A 133 9.87 -15.22 -12.16
C GLU A 133 10.56 -14.95 -13.49
N ILE A 134 11.85 -15.29 -13.61
CA ILE A 134 12.62 -14.97 -14.81
C ILE A 134 12.62 -16.14 -15.78
N GLN A 135 12.11 -15.90 -16.98
CA GLN A 135 12.25 -16.79 -18.12
C GLN A 135 13.43 -16.33 -18.99
N ARG A 136 14.49 -17.12 -19.02
CA ARG A 136 15.70 -16.78 -19.79
C ARG A 136 15.54 -17.14 -21.27
N ILE A 137 15.90 -16.20 -22.13
CA ILE A 137 15.92 -16.40 -23.58
C ILE A 137 17.34 -16.27 -24.18
N SER A 138 17.49 -16.82 -25.40
CA SER A 138 18.72 -16.79 -26.20
C SER A 138 19.19 -15.35 -26.52
N GLU A 139 20.50 -15.10 -26.41
CA GLU A 139 21.14 -13.79 -26.62
C GLU A 139 20.94 -13.19 -28.03
N LYS A 140 20.53 -14.00 -29.02
CA LYS A 140 20.24 -13.52 -30.39
C LYS A 140 18.97 -12.65 -30.48
N ALA A 141 18.08 -12.69 -29.49
CA ALA A 141 16.85 -11.89 -29.43
C ALA A 141 17.03 -10.61 -28.58
N ARG A 142 18.08 -9.84 -28.86
CA ARG A 142 18.71 -8.93 -27.91
C ARG A 142 17.93 -7.62 -27.64
N TRP A 143 17.29 -7.05 -28.66
CA TRP A 143 16.58 -5.76 -28.54
C TRP A 143 15.08 -5.90 -28.29
N SER A 144 14.43 -6.92 -28.87
CA SER A 144 13.01 -7.19 -28.66
C SER A 144 12.69 -7.64 -27.22
N SER A 145 13.70 -8.12 -26.47
CA SER A 145 13.49 -8.72 -25.15
C SER A 145 13.46 -7.73 -24.00
N ILE A 146 14.27 -6.68 -24.03
CA ILE A 146 14.24 -5.63 -22.99
C ILE A 146 12.96 -4.79 -23.16
N GLU A 147 12.59 -4.46 -24.40
CA GLU A 147 11.34 -3.74 -24.69
C GLU A 147 10.13 -4.54 -24.19
N GLN A 148 10.09 -5.85 -24.48
CA GLN A 148 9.02 -6.73 -23.99
C GLN A 148 9.00 -6.83 -22.47
N ALA A 149 10.15 -7.00 -21.81
CA ALA A 149 10.21 -7.06 -20.35
C ALA A 149 9.72 -5.76 -19.67
N ILE A 150 9.98 -4.59 -20.29
CA ILE A 150 9.46 -3.30 -19.81
C ILE A 150 7.94 -3.24 -20.02
N TYR A 151 7.42 -3.74 -21.14
CA TYR A 151 5.98 -3.82 -21.37
C TYR A 151 5.29 -4.78 -20.39
N ASP A 152 5.85 -5.97 -20.16
CA ASP A 152 5.29 -6.95 -19.21
C ASP A 152 5.24 -6.36 -17.80
N LEU A 153 6.30 -5.65 -17.38
CA LEU A 153 6.33 -4.94 -16.10
C LEU A 153 5.29 -3.81 -16.05
N ALA A 154 5.17 -3.02 -17.12
CA ALA A 154 4.24 -1.90 -17.16
C ALA A 154 2.77 -2.36 -17.21
N GLU A 155 2.47 -3.45 -17.91
CA GLU A 155 1.16 -4.11 -17.92
C GLU A 155 0.82 -4.64 -16.52
N ALA A 156 1.76 -5.29 -15.84
CA ALA A 156 1.56 -5.76 -14.47
C ALA A 156 1.30 -4.63 -13.46
N ILE A 157 2.03 -3.50 -13.57
CA ILE A 157 1.77 -2.28 -12.79
C ILE A 157 0.36 -1.76 -13.08
N ALA A 158 -0.04 -1.75 -14.35
CA ALA A 158 -1.34 -1.23 -14.75
C ALA A 158 -2.50 -2.08 -14.21
N MET A 159 -2.37 -3.40 -14.29
CA MET A 159 -3.31 -4.35 -13.67
C MET A 159 -3.39 -4.15 -12.16
N GLN A 160 -2.26 -3.99 -11.47
CA GLN A 160 -2.23 -3.76 -10.03
C GLN A 160 -2.93 -2.45 -9.62
N ARG A 161 -2.83 -1.41 -10.47
CA ARG A 161 -3.42 -0.09 -10.22
C ARG A 161 -4.82 0.09 -10.81
N ALA A 162 -5.37 -0.96 -11.42
CA ALA A 162 -6.63 -0.91 -12.17
C ALA A 162 -6.65 0.25 -13.20
N CYS A 163 -5.52 0.51 -13.86
CA CYS A 163 -5.44 1.51 -14.92
C CYS A 163 -5.34 0.87 -16.31
N ASP A 164 -5.84 1.60 -17.31
CA ASP A 164 -5.83 1.15 -18.71
C ASP A 164 -4.42 1.26 -19.31
N PHE A 165 -3.88 0.12 -19.75
CA PHE A 165 -2.56 0.03 -20.35
C PHE A 165 -2.58 0.09 -21.89
N ASP A 166 -3.74 -0.09 -22.53
CA ASP A 166 -3.82 -0.23 -23.98
C ASP A 166 -3.40 1.05 -24.71
N HIS A 167 -3.63 2.22 -24.09
CA HIS A 167 -3.16 3.51 -24.59
C HIS A 167 -1.63 3.67 -24.60
N MET A 168 -0.89 2.92 -23.77
CA MET A 168 0.58 2.97 -23.72
C MET A 168 1.25 2.02 -24.72
N ARG A 169 0.55 0.98 -25.19
CA ARG A 169 1.08 0.00 -26.17
C ARG A 169 1.33 0.59 -27.55
N ASN A 170 0.74 1.75 -27.88
CA ASN A 170 0.71 2.29 -29.24
C ASN A 170 1.50 3.60 -29.41
N THR A 171 2.71 3.67 -28.84
CA THR A 171 3.60 4.83 -28.97
C THR A 171 4.50 4.78 -30.22
N ARG A 172 4.52 3.67 -30.98
CA ARG A 172 5.22 3.59 -32.27
C ARG A 172 4.57 4.53 -33.29
N GLY A 173 5.21 5.67 -33.51
CA GLY A 173 4.78 6.67 -34.49
C GLY A 173 4.27 7.98 -33.90
N ILE A 174 4.22 8.13 -32.57
CA ILE A 174 3.97 9.44 -31.95
C ILE A 174 5.23 10.28 -32.13
N PRO A 175 5.20 11.40 -32.88
CA PRO A 175 6.35 12.27 -33.01
C PRO A 175 6.75 12.77 -31.62
N LEU A 176 8.04 12.70 -31.28
CA LEU A 176 8.61 13.34 -30.08
C LEU A 176 8.39 14.87 -30.20
N GLY A 177 7.21 15.36 -29.81
CA GLY A 177 6.85 16.76 -29.97
C GLY A 177 5.34 17.08 -29.91
N GLU A 178 4.44 16.13 -30.13
CA GLU A 178 3.01 16.34 -29.87
C GLU A 178 2.65 15.93 -28.43
N GLU A 179 1.68 16.63 -27.83
CA GLU A 179 1.29 16.49 -26.43
C GLU A 179 1.13 15.01 -26.05
N LYS A 180 1.95 14.57 -25.11
CA LYS A 180 1.88 13.23 -24.54
C LYS A 180 0.46 13.01 -24.04
N PRO A 181 -0.14 11.81 -24.25
CA PRO A 181 -1.43 11.49 -23.64
C PRO A 181 -1.32 11.79 -22.14
N SER A 182 -2.22 12.64 -21.66
CA SER A 182 -2.32 12.95 -20.23
C SER A 182 -2.74 11.67 -19.53
N ILE A 183 -1.77 10.92 -19.03
CA ILE A 183 -2.05 9.89 -18.04
C ILE A 183 -2.60 10.67 -16.85
N GLU A 184 -3.87 10.50 -16.52
CA GLU A 184 -4.43 10.88 -15.21
C GLU A 184 -3.79 9.96 -14.17
N ALA A 185 -2.48 10.11 -13.97
CA ALA A 185 -1.78 9.54 -12.85
C ALA A 185 -2.23 10.36 -11.66
N ARG A 186 -2.99 9.73 -10.76
CA ARG A 186 -3.24 10.28 -9.43
C ARG A 186 -1.87 10.66 -8.86
N VAL A 187 -1.70 11.93 -8.48
CA VAL A 187 -0.44 12.43 -7.92
C VAL A 187 -0.04 11.45 -6.81
N PRO A 188 1.17 10.90 -6.79
CA PRO A 188 1.57 9.98 -5.73
C PRO A 188 1.42 10.71 -4.40
N GLU A 189 0.43 10.30 -3.60
CA GLU A 189 0.17 10.88 -2.28
C GLU A 189 1.19 10.29 -1.29
N LEU A 190 2.10 11.14 -0.81
CA LEU A 190 3.05 10.78 0.23
C LEU A 190 2.42 11.07 1.59
N LEU A 191 1.86 10.03 2.23
CA LEU A 191 1.35 10.16 3.59
C LEU A 191 2.50 10.06 4.61
N ILE A 192 2.77 11.15 5.30
CA ILE A 192 3.79 11.21 6.36
C ILE A 192 3.11 11.04 7.71
N VAL A 193 3.35 9.90 8.38
CA VAL A 193 2.72 9.56 9.66
C VAL A 193 3.73 9.60 10.80
N GLY A 194 3.51 10.49 11.76
CA GLY A 194 4.34 10.59 12.97
C GLY A 194 3.96 11.79 13.84
N SER A 195 4.40 11.79 15.09
CA SER A 195 4.09 12.84 16.07
C SER A 195 5.34 13.59 16.53
N SER A 196 6.39 13.63 15.69
CA SER A 196 7.68 14.24 16.00
C SER A 196 7.96 15.44 15.11
N ARG A 197 8.86 16.34 15.56
CA ARG A 197 9.35 17.47 14.74
C ARG A 197 9.90 17.04 13.37
N ILE A 198 10.47 15.84 13.28
CA ILE A 198 10.97 15.30 12.01
C ILE A 198 9.80 15.07 11.03
N THR A 199 8.65 14.66 11.54
CA THR A 199 7.44 14.43 10.75
C THR A 199 6.88 15.76 10.23
N GLU A 200 6.81 16.79 11.09
CA GLU A 200 6.38 18.14 10.69
C GLU A 200 7.28 18.77 9.63
N GLU A 201 8.60 18.61 9.76
CA GLU A 201 9.52 19.13 8.74
C GLU A 201 9.40 18.38 7.42
N LEU A 202 9.29 17.04 7.45
CA LEU A 202 9.08 16.24 6.24
C LEU A 202 7.77 16.59 5.52
N ALA A 203 6.69 16.87 6.27
CA ALA A 203 5.39 17.24 5.70
C ALA A 203 5.42 18.54 4.89
N LYS A 204 6.41 19.41 5.09
CA LYS A 204 6.59 20.63 4.28
C LYS A 204 7.19 20.36 2.89
N PHE A 205 7.77 19.19 2.68
CA PHE A 205 8.46 18.80 1.44
C PHE A 205 7.68 17.78 0.60
N ALA A 206 6.55 17.29 1.11
CA ALA A 206 5.61 16.42 0.40
C ALA A 206 4.54 17.25 -0.31
#